data_AF-A0A9Q0IQC1-F1
#
_entry.id   AF-A0A9Q0IQC1-F1
#
_cell.length_a   1.000
_cell.length_b   1.000
_cell.length_c   1.000
_cell.angle_alpha   90.00
_cell.angle_beta   90.00
_cell.angle_gamma   90.00
#
_symmetry.space_group_name_H-M   'P 1'
#
loop_
_entity.id
_entity.type
_entity.pdbx_description
1 polymer ?
#
loop_
_entity_poly.entity_id
_entity_poly.type
_entity_poly.pdbx_seq_one_letter_code
_entity_poly.pdbx_strand_id
1 'polypeptide(L)'
;MDQVAEDLDPNALLLELAELCQNQELTKMGVAASRGFSRVARPLEAVLSILEGSASSKKPADFKLRILVEFSRWLQDHPQVTLASLPEAEAMALRRRALAQLTERLPGVVGLMVDIYGLKLMERTELTQHVARLQALNLHTVAVVFSVKMELQRTLDMEEMCVPLLLQDKVTVAESFVSGHPDLEVRLVSLLDSWCDPGFTPDTVTRLYPGLARNQFQRDQLRPKILSKHVFRLMGRFNVNPARCHNSIHMRKKGTLKFLMERYLRKDMNVENWRDHTKAIIVDDPEMQTYLEAILPNYCRAKLIGQLTRTFREGPDAQQCSLNDTPQSAEWTAPTSRRFHQPALRRDQVHILDSPEALDGCRDLLFKAGGTVGVDMEWRSGFGCMVPQRVALIQLAVQDRVFILDMCSPGLWQHPDTLAFMRALLCDTTVRKLGYDLGGDLKYLQTTWSLPQPLKTARVLDLHTVHQEMKRVRSKGWVEKGLSQLVQHVLGKPLDKTEQLSYWERRPLHSSQLRYAATDAFCLLEVYSEVSREPARYGLTSDKLAA
;
A
#
# COMPACT_ATOMS: atom_id res chain seq x y z
N MET A 1 10.95 -15.32 -56.77
CA MET A 1 11.62 -16.62 -56.89
C MET A 1 10.85 -17.59 -56.03
N ASP A 2 10.09 -18.45 -56.67
CA ASP A 2 9.30 -19.51 -56.04
C ASP A 2 10.19 -20.38 -55.17
N GLN A 3 10.08 -20.25 -53.85
CA GLN A 3 10.57 -21.27 -52.94
C GLN A 3 9.50 -22.36 -52.90
N VAL A 4 9.73 -23.40 -53.69
CA VAL A 4 9.08 -24.70 -53.52
C VAL A 4 9.25 -25.07 -52.03
N ALA A 5 8.15 -25.20 -51.30
CA ALA A 5 8.17 -25.73 -49.95
C ALA A 5 8.75 -27.14 -50.02
N GLU A 6 10.03 -27.29 -49.65
CA GLU A 6 10.62 -28.59 -49.39
C GLU A 6 9.89 -29.16 -48.18
N ASP A 7 9.07 -30.19 -48.39
CA ASP A 7 8.18 -30.80 -47.38
C ASP A 7 8.99 -31.40 -46.22
N LEU A 8 9.47 -30.52 -45.35
CA LEU A 8 10.25 -30.87 -44.16
C LEU A 8 9.31 -31.55 -43.18
N ASP A 9 9.62 -32.78 -42.81
CA ASP A 9 8.87 -33.52 -41.78
C ASP A 9 8.90 -32.74 -40.44
N PRO A 10 7.74 -32.39 -39.84
CA PRO A 10 7.68 -31.78 -38.53
C PRO A 10 8.44 -32.55 -37.44
N ASN A 11 8.57 -33.87 -37.55
CA ASN A 11 9.36 -34.67 -36.61
C ASN A 11 10.88 -34.42 -36.76
N ALA A 12 11.37 -34.21 -37.97
CA ALA A 12 12.76 -33.84 -38.20
C ALA A 12 13.08 -32.48 -37.57
N LEU A 13 12.16 -31.52 -37.72
CA LEU A 13 12.28 -30.21 -37.07
C LEU A 13 12.19 -30.32 -35.55
N LEU A 14 11.30 -31.16 -35.00
CA LEU A 14 11.23 -31.43 -33.56
C LEU A 14 12.57 -31.94 -33.01
N LEU A 15 13.20 -32.91 -33.69
CA LEU A 15 14.49 -33.49 -33.26
C LEU A 15 15.60 -32.44 -33.25
N GLU A 16 15.72 -31.63 -34.32
CA GLU A 16 16.70 -30.54 -34.39
C GLU A 16 16.50 -29.52 -33.25
N LEU A 17 15.25 -29.08 -33.04
CA LEU A 17 14.94 -28.09 -32.01
C LEU A 17 15.14 -28.65 -30.59
N ALA A 18 14.80 -29.92 -30.36
CA ALA A 18 15.01 -30.59 -29.08
C ALA A 18 16.50 -30.72 -28.73
N GLU A 19 17.35 -31.04 -29.70
CA GLU A 19 18.81 -31.10 -29.54
C GLU A 19 19.39 -29.72 -29.20
N LEU A 20 19.05 -28.70 -29.98
CA LEU A 20 19.51 -27.32 -29.74
C LEU A 20 19.05 -26.79 -28.38
N CYS A 21 17.83 -27.13 -27.96
CA CYS A 21 17.32 -26.77 -26.63
C CYS A 21 18.08 -27.49 -25.51
N GLN A 22 18.39 -28.79 -25.70
CA GLN A 22 19.17 -29.57 -24.75
C GLN A 22 20.58 -29.02 -24.57
N ASN A 23 21.19 -28.52 -25.64
CA ASN A 23 22.53 -27.92 -25.65
C ASN A 23 22.55 -26.44 -25.21
N GLN A 24 21.39 -25.87 -24.84
CA GLN A 24 21.21 -24.45 -24.48
C GLN A 24 21.64 -23.46 -25.59
N GLU A 25 21.61 -23.87 -26.85
CA GLU A 25 22.02 -23.05 -27.99
C GLU A 25 20.87 -22.17 -28.52
N LEU A 26 20.37 -21.27 -27.66
CA LEU A 26 19.11 -20.55 -27.86
C LEU A 26 19.08 -19.69 -29.13
N THR A 27 20.19 -19.04 -29.49
CA THR A 27 20.27 -18.23 -30.73
C THR A 27 20.17 -19.10 -31.97
N LYS A 28 20.85 -20.26 -31.97
CA LYS A 28 20.79 -21.21 -33.08
C LYS A 28 19.39 -21.83 -33.20
N MET A 29 18.74 -22.09 -32.06
CA MET A 29 17.37 -22.58 -32.01
C MET A 29 16.39 -21.61 -32.69
N GLY A 30 16.50 -20.30 -32.48
CA GLY A 30 15.65 -19.31 -33.15
C GLY A 30 15.83 -19.30 -34.67
N VAL A 31 17.08 -19.40 -35.15
CA VAL A 31 17.39 -19.50 -36.58
C VAL A 31 16.86 -20.80 -37.19
N ALA A 32 17.07 -21.93 -36.52
CA ALA A 32 16.57 -23.23 -36.94
C ALA A 32 15.03 -23.28 -36.97
N ALA A 33 14.37 -22.69 -35.97
CA ALA A 33 12.91 -22.59 -35.90
C ALA A 33 12.37 -21.75 -37.07
N SER A 34 12.90 -20.54 -37.29
CA SER A 34 12.48 -19.67 -38.39
C SER A 34 12.65 -20.35 -39.77
N ARG A 35 13.84 -20.94 -40.01
CA ARG A 35 14.13 -21.69 -41.24
C ARG A 35 13.23 -22.91 -41.40
N GLY A 36 12.97 -23.64 -40.31
CA GLY A 36 12.13 -24.83 -40.30
C GLY A 36 10.68 -24.51 -40.61
N PHE A 37 10.10 -23.51 -39.95
CA PHE A 37 8.72 -23.10 -40.15
C PHE A 37 8.44 -22.57 -41.56
N SER A 38 9.41 -21.97 -42.23
CA SER A 38 9.29 -21.57 -43.64
C SER A 38 9.37 -22.75 -44.63
N ARG A 39 9.87 -23.93 -44.22
CA ARG A 39 10.00 -25.12 -45.08
C ARG A 39 8.86 -26.12 -44.90
N VAL A 40 8.26 -26.20 -43.71
CA VAL A 40 7.10 -27.09 -43.49
C VAL A 40 5.88 -26.64 -44.30
N ALA A 41 5.18 -27.60 -44.95
CA ALA A 41 4.04 -27.29 -45.81
C ALA A 41 2.82 -26.72 -45.05
N ARG A 42 2.60 -27.18 -43.81
CA ARG A 42 1.48 -26.75 -42.94
C ARG A 42 1.99 -26.24 -41.59
N PRO A 43 2.50 -25.00 -41.48
CA PRO A 43 3.17 -24.52 -40.27
C PRO A 43 2.30 -24.55 -39.01
N LEU A 44 1.02 -24.18 -39.11
CA LEU A 44 0.07 -24.21 -37.99
C LEU A 44 -0.19 -25.64 -37.47
N GLU A 45 -0.20 -26.63 -38.36
CA GLU A 45 -0.34 -28.03 -37.95
C GLU A 45 0.98 -28.60 -37.42
N ALA A 46 2.09 -28.28 -38.08
CA ALA A 46 3.43 -28.71 -37.70
C ALA A 46 3.78 -28.31 -36.26
N VAL A 47 3.44 -27.09 -35.84
CA VAL A 47 3.67 -26.64 -34.46
C VAL A 47 2.91 -27.50 -33.46
N LEU A 48 1.64 -27.83 -33.70
CA LEU A 48 0.89 -28.71 -32.80
C LEU A 48 1.52 -30.10 -32.73
N SER A 49 1.94 -30.66 -33.87
CA SER A 49 2.63 -31.95 -33.90
C SER A 49 3.97 -31.94 -33.14
N ILE A 50 4.73 -30.84 -33.23
CA ILE A 50 5.97 -30.63 -32.46
C ILE A 50 5.67 -30.57 -30.95
N LEU A 51 4.61 -29.87 -30.54
CA LEU A 51 4.19 -29.79 -29.13
C LEU A 51 3.68 -31.15 -28.62
N GLU A 52 2.96 -31.91 -29.44
CA GLU A 52 2.49 -33.26 -29.13
C GLU A 52 3.68 -34.23 -28.91
N GLY A 53 4.72 -34.12 -29.75
CA GLY A 53 5.93 -34.94 -29.67
C GLY A 53 6.94 -34.52 -28.60
N SER A 54 6.76 -33.39 -27.92
CA SER A 54 7.78 -32.83 -27.02
C SER A 54 7.94 -33.53 -25.67
N ALA A 55 7.18 -34.61 -25.42
CA ALA A 55 7.25 -35.38 -24.17
C ALA A 55 8.63 -36.02 -23.93
N SER A 56 9.42 -36.20 -24.98
CA SER A 56 10.80 -36.72 -24.93
C SER A 56 11.84 -35.70 -24.41
N SER A 57 11.48 -34.43 -24.29
CA SER A 57 12.39 -33.38 -23.79
C SER A 57 12.61 -33.48 -22.27
N LYS A 58 13.83 -33.13 -21.81
CA LYS A 58 14.16 -33.07 -20.37
C LYS A 58 13.30 -32.05 -19.61
N LYS A 59 12.85 -30.98 -20.27
CA LYS A 59 11.93 -29.98 -19.72
C LYS A 59 10.83 -29.67 -20.76
N PRO A 60 9.82 -30.54 -20.89
CA PRO A 60 8.81 -30.43 -21.94
C PRO A 60 8.10 -29.08 -21.93
N ALA A 61 7.72 -28.64 -20.75
CA ALA A 61 7.11 -27.35 -20.47
C ALA A 61 7.90 -26.17 -21.06
N ASP A 62 9.15 -25.97 -20.62
CA ASP A 62 9.99 -24.84 -21.06
C ASP A 62 10.25 -24.88 -22.57
N PHE A 63 10.39 -26.09 -23.12
CA PHE A 63 10.55 -26.31 -24.55
C PHE A 63 9.30 -25.86 -25.32
N LYS A 64 8.09 -26.29 -24.91
CA LYS A 64 6.83 -25.87 -25.53
C LYS A 64 6.66 -24.36 -25.55
N LEU A 65 6.93 -23.70 -24.43
CA LEU A 65 6.87 -22.24 -24.35
C LEU A 65 7.84 -21.59 -25.34
N ARG A 66 9.07 -22.10 -25.43
CA ARG A 66 10.08 -21.57 -26.37
C ARG A 66 9.65 -21.74 -27.82
N ILE A 67 9.15 -22.92 -28.21
CA ILE A 67 8.65 -23.18 -29.56
C ILE A 67 7.55 -22.20 -29.93
N LEU A 68 6.59 -21.97 -29.03
CA LEU A 68 5.49 -21.04 -29.26
C LEU A 68 5.95 -19.59 -29.37
N VAL A 69 6.96 -19.18 -28.60
CA VAL A 69 7.56 -17.83 -28.70
C VAL A 69 8.24 -17.65 -30.06
N GLU A 70 9.06 -18.62 -30.48
CA GLU A 70 9.75 -18.54 -31.77
C GLU A 70 8.77 -18.59 -32.95
N PHE A 71 7.73 -19.43 -32.87
CA PHE A 71 6.67 -19.47 -33.88
C PHE A 71 5.86 -18.17 -33.93
N SER A 72 5.48 -17.62 -32.77
CA SER A 72 4.79 -16.34 -32.70
C SER A 72 5.62 -15.19 -33.28
N ARG A 73 6.94 -15.21 -33.10
CA ARG A 73 7.86 -14.24 -33.73
C ARG A 73 7.87 -14.43 -35.24
N TRP A 74 8.02 -15.66 -35.71
CA TRP A 74 8.02 -15.99 -37.13
C TRP A 74 6.73 -15.58 -37.85
N LEU A 75 5.56 -15.74 -37.20
CA LEU A 75 4.27 -15.30 -37.72
C LEU A 75 4.18 -13.78 -37.97
N GLN A 76 4.94 -12.95 -37.24
CA GLN A 76 4.96 -11.50 -37.47
C GLN A 76 5.50 -11.15 -38.86
N ASP A 77 6.46 -11.94 -39.36
CA ASP A 77 7.04 -11.79 -40.70
C ASP A 77 6.24 -12.54 -41.78
N HIS A 78 5.26 -13.37 -41.38
CA HIS A 78 4.47 -14.23 -42.26
C HIS A 78 2.95 -14.15 -42.00
N PRO A 79 2.33 -12.96 -42.11
CA PRO A 79 0.92 -12.75 -41.77
C PRO A 79 -0.06 -13.54 -42.66
N GLN A 80 0.39 -14.04 -43.82
CA GLN A 80 -0.38 -14.94 -44.69
C GLN A 80 -0.67 -16.30 -44.06
N VAL A 81 0.11 -16.71 -43.05
CA VAL A 81 -0.09 -17.95 -42.31
C VAL A 81 -1.08 -17.70 -41.19
N THR A 82 -2.36 -17.86 -41.51
CA THR A 82 -3.47 -17.59 -40.59
C THR A 82 -4.52 -18.69 -40.68
N LEU A 83 -5.22 -18.97 -39.57
CA LEU A 83 -6.37 -19.88 -39.60
C LEU A 83 -7.50 -19.40 -40.50
N ALA A 84 -7.60 -18.08 -40.74
CA ALA A 84 -8.65 -17.49 -41.57
C ALA A 84 -8.54 -17.87 -43.06
N SER A 85 -7.38 -18.36 -43.51
CA SER A 85 -7.18 -18.82 -44.89
C SER A 85 -7.52 -20.30 -45.08
N LEU A 86 -7.83 -21.03 -44.00
CA LEU A 86 -8.20 -22.45 -44.04
C LEU A 86 -9.73 -22.63 -44.06
N PRO A 87 -10.23 -23.76 -44.59
CA PRO A 87 -11.64 -24.13 -44.42
C PRO A 87 -12.02 -24.21 -42.93
N GLU A 88 -13.22 -23.74 -42.57
CA GLU A 88 -13.63 -23.63 -41.16
C GLU A 88 -13.56 -24.96 -40.41
N ALA A 89 -13.87 -26.08 -41.08
CA ALA A 89 -13.75 -27.41 -40.48
C ALA A 89 -12.31 -27.76 -40.07
N GLU A 90 -11.33 -27.39 -40.89
CA GLU A 90 -9.91 -27.60 -40.61
C GLU A 90 -9.40 -26.63 -39.54
N ALA A 91 -9.81 -25.36 -39.61
CA ALA A 91 -9.48 -24.37 -38.60
C ALA A 91 -10.00 -24.79 -37.21
N MET A 92 -11.24 -25.30 -37.14
CA MET A 92 -11.81 -25.84 -35.90
C MET A 92 -11.12 -27.10 -35.39
N ALA A 93 -10.65 -27.98 -36.29
CA ALA A 93 -9.85 -29.14 -35.90
C ALA A 93 -8.52 -28.73 -35.24
N LEU A 94 -7.83 -27.74 -35.81
CA LEU A 94 -6.61 -27.18 -35.23
C LEU A 94 -6.87 -26.48 -33.89
N ARG A 95 -7.98 -25.74 -33.76
CA ARG A 95 -8.39 -25.13 -32.48
C ARG A 95 -8.60 -26.18 -31.37
N ARG A 96 -9.31 -27.27 -31.67
CA ARG A 96 -9.54 -28.36 -30.70
C ARG A 96 -8.24 -29.07 -30.32
N ARG A 97 -7.34 -29.31 -31.27
CA ARG A 97 -5.99 -29.86 -30.99
C ARG A 97 -5.18 -28.90 -30.10
N ALA A 98 -5.18 -27.61 -30.42
CA ALA A 98 -4.52 -26.58 -29.64
C ALA A 98 -5.08 -26.51 -28.20
N LEU A 99 -6.40 -26.56 -28.04
CA LEU A 99 -7.07 -26.60 -26.73
C LEU A 99 -6.66 -27.86 -25.94
N ALA A 100 -6.53 -29.02 -26.60
CA ALA A 100 -6.09 -30.25 -25.95
C ALA A 100 -4.62 -30.19 -25.46
N GLN A 101 -3.78 -29.33 -26.03
CA GLN A 101 -2.40 -29.10 -25.58
C GLN A 101 -2.30 -28.22 -24.32
N LEU A 102 -3.36 -27.49 -23.97
CA LEU A 102 -3.42 -26.68 -22.76
C LEU A 102 -3.69 -27.53 -21.51
N THR A 103 -2.85 -28.53 -21.24
CA THR A 103 -2.98 -29.41 -20.06
C THR A 103 -1.71 -29.47 -19.23
N GLU A 104 -0.76 -28.56 -19.46
CA GLU A 104 0.52 -28.52 -18.74
C GLU A 104 0.57 -27.42 -17.68
N ARG A 105 1.49 -27.54 -16.71
CA ARG A 105 1.68 -26.58 -15.61
C ARG A 105 2.43 -25.31 -16.05
N LEU A 106 2.07 -24.72 -17.19
CA LEU A 106 2.67 -23.48 -17.68
C LEU A 106 1.63 -22.46 -18.13
N PRO A 107 1.35 -21.46 -17.28
CA PRO A 107 0.43 -20.38 -17.64
C PRO A 107 0.88 -19.53 -18.84
N GLY A 108 2.19 -19.42 -19.08
CA GLY A 108 2.74 -18.61 -20.18
C GLY A 108 2.38 -19.13 -21.58
N VAL A 109 2.11 -20.43 -21.71
CA VAL A 109 1.70 -21.07 -22.98
C VAL A 109 0.29 -20.64 -23.38
N VAL A 110 -0.57 -20.36 -22.41
CA VAL A 110 -2.00 -20.07 -22.63
C VAL A 110 -2.19 -18.86 -23.55
N GLY A 111 -1.50 -17.76 -23.27
CA GLY A 111 -1.64 -16.52 -24.05
C GLY A 111 -1.31 -16.74 -25.52
N LEU A 112 -0.14 -17.34 -25.79
CA LEU A 112 0.33 -17.61 -27.15
C LEU A 112 -0.61 -18.57 -27.90
N MET A 113 -1.07 -19.64 -27.25
CA MET A 113 -1.99 -20.60 -27.87
C MET A 113 -3.34 -19.97 -28.21
N VAL A 114 -3.89 -19.15 -27.30
CA VAL A 114 -5.16 -18.43 -27.57
C VAL A 114 -5.01 -17.51 -28.76
N ASP A 115 -3.89 -16.79 -28.86
CA ASP A 115 -3.66 -15.80 -29.90
C ASP A 115 -3.34 -16.46 -31.26
N ILE A 116 -2.44 -17.45 -31.30
CA ILE A 116 -2.04 -18.16 -32.53
C ILE A 116 -3.24 -18.91 -33.14
N TYR A 117 -4.01 -19.62 -32.31
CA TYR A 117 -5.11 -20.47 -32.80
C TYR A 117 -6.48 -19.79 -32.73
N GLY A 118 -6.56 -18.53 -32.30
CA GLY A 118 -7.84 -17.80 -32.20
C GLY A 118 -8.89 -18.56 -31.38
N LEU A 119 -8.49 -19.10 -30.22
CA LEU A 119 -9.36 -19.98 -29.43
C LEU A 119 -10.65 -19.28 -28.96
N LYS A 120 -10.65 -17.94 -28.89
CA LYS A 120 -11.84 -17.12 -28.59
C LYS A 120 -13.03 -17.35 -29.53
N LEU A 121 -12.79 -17.90 -30.71
CA LEU A 121 -13.82 -18.20 -31.71
C LEU A 121 -14.53 -19.53 -31.46
N MET A 122 -14.07 -20.34 -30.50
CA MET A 122 -14.73 -21.59 -30.13
C MET A 122 -16.01 -21.35 -29.32
N GLU A 123 -16.90 -22.34 -29.30
CA GLU A 123 -18.12 -22.31 -28.51
C GLU A 123 -17.83 -22.20 -27.01
N ARG A 124 -18.59 -21.35 -26.31
CA ARG A 124 -18.40 -21.13 -24.86
C ARG A 124 -18.49 -22.42 -24.06
N THR A 125 -19.35 -23.36 -24.49
CA THR A 125 -19.50 -24.67 -23.84
C THR A 125 -18.23 -25.51 -23.93
N GLU A 126 -17.53 -25.52 -25.08
CA GLU A 126 -16.27 -26.25 -25.24
C GLU A 126 -15.17 -25.64 -24.34
N LEU A 127 -15.15 -24.30 -24.23
CA LEU A 127 -14.20 -23.58 -23.40
C LEU A 127 -14.43 -23.83 -21.90
N THR A 128 -15.68 -23.78 -21.43
CA THR A 128 -16.04 -24.08 -20.04
C THR A 128 -15.78 -25.55 -19.68
N GLN A 129 -16.05 -26.49 -20.60
CA GLN A 129 -15.68 -27.90 -20.40
C GLN A 129 -14.16 -28.08 -20.26
N HIS A 130 -13.37 -27.33 -21.01
CA HIS A 130 -11.92 -27.34 -20.86
C HIS A 130 -11.46 -26.78 -19.50
N VAL A 131 -12.09 -25.72 -19.00
CA VAL A 131 -11.84 -25.21 -17.63
C VAL A 131 -12.11 -26.30 -16.58
N ALA A 132 -13.25 -27.00 -16.68
CA ALA A 132 -13.57 -28.11 -15.78
C ALA A 132 -12.52 -29.24 -15.84
N ARG A 133 -12.02 -29.56 -17.05
CA ARG A 133 -10.92 -30.52 -17.24
C ARG A 133 -9.63 -30.06 -16.56
N LEU A 134 -9.26 -28.78 -16.69
CA LEU A 134 -8.09 -28.22 -16.02
C LEU A 134 -8.21 -28.30 -14.50
N GLN A 135 -9.38 -28.01 -13.94
CA GLN A 135 -9.64 -28.16 -12.51
C GLN A 135 -9.52 -29.61 -12.04
N ALA A 136 -10.08 -30.57 -12.80
CA ALA A 136 -9.96 -32.00 -12.50
C ALA A 136 -8.50 -32.49 -12.50
N LEU A 137 -7.63 -31.87 -13.32
CA LEU A 137 -6.18 -32.12 -13.36
C LEU A 137 -5.39 -31.36 -12.27
N ASN A 138 -6.06 -30.63 -11.37
CA ASN A 138 -5.46 -29.75 -10.35
C ASN A 138 -4.59 -28.61 -10.95
N LEU A 139 -4.91 -28.16 -12.16
CA LEU A 139 -4.18 -27.10 -12.88
C LEU A 139 -4.83 -25.72 -12.67
N HIS A 140 -5.13 -25.36 -11.43
CA HIS A 140 -5.94 -24.17 -11.10
C HIS A 140 -5.36 -22.84 -11.61
N THR A 141 -4.04 -22.67 -11.60
CA THR A 141 -3.40 -21.45 -12.13
C THR A 141 -3.64 -21.32 -13.63
N VAL A 142 -3.54 -22.42 -14.37
CA VAL A 142 -3.78 -22.44 -15.82
C VAL A 142 -5.26 -22.24 -16.11
N ALA A 143 -6.14 -22.88 -15.34
CA ALA A 143 -7.59 -22.70 -15.44
C ALA A 143 -8.01 -21.24 -15.30
N VAL A 144 -7.49 -20.52 -14.29
CA VAL A 144 -7.79 -19.09 -14.11
C VAL A 144 -7.19 -18.24 -15.21
N VAL A 145 -5.92 -18.42 -15.57
CA VAL A 145 -5.28 -17.63 -16.63
C VAL A 145 -6.00 -17.82 -17.98
N PHE A 146 -6.39 -19.06 -18.30
CA PHE A 146 -7.21 -19.37 -19.45
C PHE A 146 -8.57 -18.67 -19.37
N SER A 147 -9.28 -18.81 -18.25
CA SER A 147 -10.61 -18.21 -18.06
C SER A 147 -10.59 -16.69 -18.21
N VAL A 148 -9.56 -16.01 -17.70
CA VAL A 148 -9.37 -14.56 -17.86
C VAL A 148 -9.11 -14.19 -19.32
N LYS A 149 -8.19 -14.90 -19.98
CA LYS A 149 -7.86 -14.64 -21.40
C LYS A 149 -9.07 -14.89 -22.31
N MET A 150 -9.93 -15.83 -21.94
CA MET A 150 -11.14 -16.22 -22.66
C MET A 150 -12.40 -15.47 -22.23
N GLU A 151 -12.30 -14.55 -21.26
CA GLU A 151 -13.40 -13.73 -20.76
C GLU A 151 -14.60 -14.54 -20.19
N LEU A 152 -14.30 -15.65 -19.50
CA LEU A 152 -15.29 -16.60 -18.98
C LEU A 152 -15.71 -16.34 -17.52
N GLN A 153 -15.16 -15.32 -16.85
CA GLN A 153 -15.23 -15.22 -15.38
C GLN A 153 -16.66 -15.11 -14.83
N ARG A 154 -17.59 -14.52 -15.57
CA ARG A 154 -19.02 -14.44 -15.17
C ARG A 154 -19.81 -15.74 -15.32
N THR A 155 -19.26 -16.72 -16.05
CA THR A 155 -19.93 -17.99 -16.34
C THR A 155 -19.46 -19.13 -15.43
N LEU A 156 -18.42 -18.89 -14.65
CA LEU A 156 -17.76 -19.86 -13.78
C LEU A 156 -18.04 -19.51 -12.32
N ASP A 157 -18.05 -20.51 -11.45
CA ASP A 157 -18.14 -20.26 -10.02
C ASP A 157 -16.82 -19.68 -9.49
N MET A 158 -16.91 -18.56 -8.76
CA MET A 158 -15.71 -17.83 -8.32
C MET A 158 -14.94 -18.63 -7.27
N GLU A 159 -15.64 -19.26 -6.33
CA GLU A 159 -15.05 -20.02 -5.23
C GLU A 159 -14.31 -21.25 -5.76
N GLU A 160 -14.89 -21.98 -6.72
CA GLU A 160 -14.22 -23.11 -7.39
C GLU A 160 -12.96 -22.71 -8.16
N MET A 161 -12.90 -21.47 -8.66
CA MET A 161 -11.74 -20.94 -9.39
C MET A 161 -10.68 -20.34 -8.45
N CYS A 162 -11.10 -19.61 -7.43
CA CYS A 162 -10.22 -18.82 -6.56
C CYS A 162 -9.75 -19.57 -5.31
N VAL A 163 -10.61 -20.37 -4.64
CA VAL A 163 -10.24 -21.04 -3.38
C VAL A 163 -9.01 -21.95 -3.52
N PRO A 164 -8.88 -22.78 -4.57
CA PRO A 164 -7.67 -23.58 -4.76
C PRO A 164 -6.39 -22.73 -4.84
N LEU A 165 -6.47 -21.54 -5.44
CA LEU A 165 -5.34 -20.61 -5.55
C LEU A 165 -5.01 -19.96 -4.20
N LEU A 166 -6.04 -19.61 -3.42
CA LEU A 166 -5.85 -19.08 -2.06
C LEU A 166 -5.14 -20.10 -1.15
N LEU A 167 -5.52 -21.38 -1.23
CA LEU A 167 -4.86 -22.47 -0.51
C LEU A 167 -3.40 -22.69 -0.96
N GLN A 168 -3.05 -22.27 -2.19
CA GLN A 168 -1.70 -22.34 -2.75
C GLN A 168 -0.87 -21.06 -2.53
N ASP A 169 -1.36 -20.09 -1.75
CA ASP A 169 -0.73 -18.76 -1.59
C ASP A 169 -0.56 -18.00 -2.92
N LYS A 170 -1.50 -18.20 -3.85
CA LYS A 170 -1.53 -17.54 -5.18
C LYS A 170 -2.63 -16.49 -5.25
N VAL A 171 -2.70 -15.63 -4.23
CA VAL A 171 -3.73 -14.59 -4.10
C VAL A 171 -3.76 -13.64 -5.30
N THR A 172 -2.60 -13.32 -5.88
CA THR A 172 -2.49 -12.46 -7.07
C THR A 172 -3.14 -13.07 -8.31
N VAL A 173 -3.14 -14.40 -8.46
CA VAL A 173 -3.82 -15.08 -9.57
C VAL A 173 -5.32 -15.11 -9.34
N ALA A 174 -5.76 -15.37 -8.10
CA ALA A 174 -7.19 -15.27 -7.73
C ALA A 174 -7.72 -13.84 -7.95
N GLU A 175 -6.92 -12.83 -7.62
CA GLU A 175 -7.21 -11.42 -7.88
C GLU A 175 -7.36 -11.12 -9.38
N SER A 176 -6.51 -11.69 -10.25
CA SER A 176 -6.64 -11.49 -11.70
C SER A 176 -7.93 -12.05 -12.27
N PHE A 177 -8.52 -13.08 -11.64
CA PHE A 177 -9.80 -13.65 -12.06
C PHE A 177 -10.94 -12.65 -11.86
N VAL A 178 -10.99 -12.01 -10.69
CA VAL A 178 -12.10 -11.11 -10.34
C VAL A 178 -11.93 -9.68 -10.86
N SER A 179 -10.69 -9.28 -11.17
CA SER A 179 -10.36 -7.91 -11.59
C SER A 179 -11.20 -7.44 -12.79
N GLY A 180 -11.83 -6.28 -12.65
CA GLY A 180 -12.71 -5.71 -13.67
C GLY A 180 -14.17 -6.16 -13.58
N HIS A 181 -14.52 -7.01 -12.60
CA HIS A 181 -15.88 -7.48 -12.33
C HIS A 181 -16.28 -7.11 -10.89
N PRO A 182 -16.96 -5.97 -10.65
CA PRO A 182 -17.22 -5.45 -9.30
C PRO A 182 -17.94 -6.44 -8.37
N ASP A 183 -18.85 -7.23 -8.91
CA ASP A 183 -19.57 -8.28 -8.19
C ASP A 183 -18.62 -9.38 -7.69
N LEU A 184 -17.69 -9.83 -8.53
CA LEU A 184 -16.68 -10.83 -8.16
C LEU A 184 -15.62 -10.27 -7.22
N GLU A 185 -15.21 -9.01 -7.40
CA GLU A 185 -14.26 -8.31 -6.54
C GLU A 185 -14.78 -8.23 -5.10
N VAL A 186 -16.04 -7.80 -4.93
CA VAL A 186 -16.71 -7.79 -3.62
C VAL A 186 -16.85 -9.20 -3.07
N ARG A 187 -17.21 -10.20 -3.91
CA ARG A 187 -17.39 -11.58 -3.45
C ARG A 187 -16.09 -12.21 -2.95
N LEU A 188 -14.97 -12.00 -3.63
CA LEU A 188 -13.64 -12.48 -3.19
C LEU A 188 -13.21 -11.85 -1.87
N VAL A 189 -13.38 -10.53 -1.73
CA VAL A 189 -13.04 -9.81 -0.49
C VAL A 189 -13.92 -10.30 0.67
N SER A 190 -15.22 -10.48 0.42
CA SER A 190 -16.18 -10.98 1.42
C SER A 190 -15.85 -12.42 1.85
N LEU A 191 -15.44 -13.27 0.90
CA LEU A 191 -14.98 -14.63 1.19
C LEU A 191 -13.75 -14.63 2.11
N LEU A 192 -12.73 -13.84 1.78
CA LEU A 192 -11.53 -13.74 2.61
C LEU A 192 -11.81 -13.13 4.00
N ASP A 193 -12.76 -12.19 4.09
CA ASP A 193 -13.21 -11.66 5.37
C ASP A 193 -13.92 -12.72 6.22
N SER A 194 -14.76 -13.56 5.61
CA SER A 194 -15.42 -14.66 6.33
C SER A 194 -14.43 -15.63 6.98
N TRP A 195 -13.24 -15.81 6.37
CA TRP A 195 -12.16 -16.64 6.93
C TRP A 195 -11.39 -15.95 8.06
N CYS A 196 -11.66 -14.67 8.33
CA CYS A 196 -11.16 -13.95 9.50
C CYS A 196 -12.06 -14.12 10.73
N ASP A 197 -13.22 -14.78 10.59
CA ASP A 197 -14.12 -15.08 11.70
C ASP A 197 -13.43 -15.95 12.78
N PRO A 198 -13.64 -15.69 14.09
CA PRO A 198 -13.03 -16.48 15.16
C PRO A 198 -13.37 -17.98 15.15
N GLY A 199 -14.53 -18.36 14.59
CA GLY A 199 -14.97 -19.74 14.43
C GLY A 199 -14.45 -20.42 13.16
N PHE A 200 -13.79 -19.69 12.25
CA PHE A 200 -13.22 -20.27 11.04
C PHE A 200 -12.07 -21.22 11.35
N THR A 201 -12.15 -22.43 10.79
CA THR A 201 -11.06 -23.40 10.85
C THR A 201 -10.61 -23.76 9.44
N PRO A 202 -9.31 -23.65 9.10
CA PRO A 202 -8.80 -23.98 7.76
C PRO A 202 -9.14 -25.39 7.27
N ASP A 203 -9.40 -26.32 8.19
CA ASP A 203 -9.80 -27.70 7.90
C ASP A 203 -11.17 -27.80 7.22
N THR A 204 -12.06 -26.81 7.39
CA THR A 204 -13.36 -26.78 6.69
C THR A 204 -13.15 -26.66 5.18
N VAL A 205 -12.29 -25.74 4.75
CA VAL A 205 -12.00 -25.50 3.33
C VAL A 205 -11.06 -26.56 2.77
N THR A 206 -10.04 -26.95 3.54
CA THR A 206 -9.05 -27.94 3.08
C THR A 206 -9.67 -29.31 2.78
N ARG A 207 -10.76 -29.68 3.47
CA ARG A 207 -11.51 -30.93 3.21
C ARG A 207 -12.20 -30.95 1.84
N LEU A 208 -12.62 -29.80 1.33
CA LEU A 208 -13.21 -29.68 -0.01
C LEU A 208 -12.16 -29.81 -1.12
N TYR A 209 -10.89 -29.59 -0.78
CA TYR A 209 -9.77 -29.50 -1.71
C TYR A 209 -8.61 -30.42 -1.27
N PRO A 210 -8.83 -31.75 -1.25
CA PRO A 210 -7.86 -32.69 -0.72
C PRO A 210 -6.54 -32.62 -1.50
N GLY A 211 -5.44 -32.44 -0.78
CA GLY A 211 -4.11 -32.38 -1.37
C GLY A 211 -3.66 -31.02 -1.89
N LEU A 212 -4.36 -29.91 -1.62
CA LEU A 212 -3.90 -28.57 -1.99
C LEU A 212 -3.18 -27.81 -0.86
N ALA A 213 -3.59 -27.99 0.41
CA ALA A 213 -2.92 -27.42 1.59
C ALA A 213 -2.07 -28.48 2.32
N ARG A 214 -1.00 -28.95 1.66
CA ARG A 214 -0.22 -30.14 2.07
C ARG A 214 0.77 -29.87 3.19
N ASN A 215 1.20 -28.63 3.40
CA ASN A 215 2.23 -28.29 4.38
C ASN A 215 1.77 -27.23 5.40
N GLN A 216 2.45 -27.18 6.55
CA GLN A 216 2.16 -26.26 7.64
C GLN A 216 2.23 -24.79 7.20
N PHE A 217 3.18 -24.46 6.31
CA PHE A 217 3.32 -23.10 5.76
C PHE A 217 2.05 -22.63 5.04
N GLN A 218 1.47 -23.44 4.16
CA GLN A 218 0.23 -23.11 3.46
C GLN A 218 -0.95 -22.92 4.43
N ARG A 219 -1.02 -23.75 5.47
CA ARG A 219 -2.04 -23.59 6.52
C ARG A 219 -1.84 -22.31 7.32
N ASP A 220 -0.59 -21.90 7.54
CA ASP A 220 -0.26 -20.66 8.23
C ASP A 220 -0.70 -19.42 7.45
N GLN A 221 -0.71 -19.46 6.10
CA GLN A 221 -1.23 -18.37 5.26
C GLN A 221 -2.73 -18.12 5.47
N LEU A 222 -3.47 -19.15 5.91
CA LEU A 222 -4.90 -19.06 6.22
C LEU A 222 -5.18 -18.56 7.64
N ARG A 223 -4.16 -18.17 8.41
CA ARG A 223 -4.38 -17.55 9.72
C ARG A 223 -5.06 -16.20 9.55
N PRO A 224 -6.06 -15.85 10.40
CA PRO A 224 -6.78 -14.57 10.31
C PRO A 224 -5.87 -13.33 10.23
N LYS A 225 -4.73 -13.35 10.93
CA LYS A 225 -3.75 -12.25 10.89
C LYS A 225 -3.19 -12.00 9.48
N ILE A 226 -2.89 -13.05 8.72
CA ILE A 226 -2.36 -12.94 7.35
C ILE A 226 -3.50 -12.62 6.39
N LEU A 227 -4.63 -13.32 6.49
CA LEU A 227 -5.82 -13.06 5.68
C LEU A 227 -6.27 -11.60 5.77
N SER A 228 -6.28 -11.01 6.98
CA SER A 228 -6.63 -9.59 7.16
C SER A 228 -5.70 -8.64 6.41
N LYS A 229 -4.45 -9.02 6.10
CA LYS A 229 -3.57 -8.19 5.26
C LYS A 229 -4.04 -8.21 3.81
N HIS A 230 -4.41 -9.38 3.31
CA HIS A 230 -4.96 -9.52 1.97
C HIS A 230 -6.32 -8.83 1.83
N VAL A 231 -7.24 -9.01 2.78
CA VAL A 231 -8.55 -8.34 2.79
C VAL A 231 -8.38 -6.83 2.67
N PHE A 232 -7.54 -6.22 3.50
CA PHE A 232 -7.33 -4.77 3.48
C PHE A 232 -6.67 -4.27 2.20
N ARG A 233 -5.69 -5.01 1.67
CA ARG A 233 -5.04 -4.69 0.39
C ARG A 233 -6.05 -4.71 -0.76
N LEU A 234 -6.87 -5.76 -0.83
CA LEU A 234 -7.87 -5.93 -1.88
C LEU A 234 -9.04 -4.97 -1.72
N MET A 235 -9.48 -4.71 -0.49
CA MET A 235 -10.51 -3.72 -0.18
C MET A 235 -10.11 -2.33 -0.67
N GLY A 236 -8.87 -1.90 -0.44
CA GLY A 236 -8.35 -0.64 -0.97
C GLY A 236 -8.21 -0.65 -2.51
N ARG A 237 -7.73 -1.76 -3.09
CA ARG A 237 -7.54 -1.89 -4.54
C ARG A 237 -8.87 -1.85 -5.31
N PHE A 238 -9.87 -2.56 -4.83
CA PHE A 238 -11.18 -2.69 -5.46
C PHE A 238 -12.22 -1.69 -4.94
N ASN A 239 -11.80 -0.78 -4.05
CA ASN A 239 -12.67 0.21 -3.42
C ASN A 239 -13.94 -0.42 -2.77
N VAL A 240 -13.77 -1.56 -2.09
CA VAL A 240 -14.86 -2.27 -1.42
C VAL A 240 -15.24 -1.53 -0.14
N ASN A 241 -16.54 -1.36 0.10
CA ASN A 241 -17.04 -0.70 1.31
C ASN A 241 -16.59 -1.46 2.58
N PRO A 242 -15.86 -0.82 3.52
CA PRO A 242 -15.44 -1.42 4.78
C PRO A 242 -16.55 -2.06 5.62
N ALA A 243 -17.79 -1.57 5.51
CA ALA A 243 -18.93 -2.15 6.22
C ALA A 243 -19.21 -3.63 5.85
N ARG A 244 -18.66 -4.13 4.74
CA ARG A 244 -18.77 -5.53 4.31
C ARG A 244 -17.68 -6.44 4.90
N CYS A 245 -16.67 -5.87 5.55
CA CYS A 245 -15.47 -6.57 6.03
C CYS A 245 -15.40 -6.59 7.57
N HIS A 246 -16.50 -6.95 8.23
CA HIS A 246 -16.65 -6.88 9.69
C HIS A 246 -15.55 -7.64 10.42
N ASN A 247 -15.27 -8.88 10.01
CA ASN A 247 -14.39 -9.79 10.76
C ASN A 247 -12.95 -9.30 10.77
N SER A 248 -12.42 -8.95 9.59
CA SER A 248 -11.04 -8.47 9.46
C SER A 248 -10.86 -7.11 10.13
N ILE A 249 -11.86 -6.21 10.05
CA ILE A 249 -11.83 -4.91 10.73
C ILE A 249 -11.86 -5.09 12.24
N HIS A 250 -12.80 -5.89 12.78
CA HIS A 250 -12.91 -6.15 14.21
C HIS A 250 -11.65 -6.83 14.73
N MET A 251 -11.08 -7.77 13.99
CA MET A 251 -9.81 -8.39 14.35
C MET A 251 -8.67 -7.36 14.46
N ARG A 252 -8.57 -6.41 13.52
CA ARG A 252 -7.57 -5.35 13.59
C ARG A 252 -7.82 -4.38 14.74
N LYS A 253 -9.06 -3.90 14.92
CA LYS A 253 -9.45 -3.04 16.06
C LYS A 253 -9.10 -3.69 17.41
N LYS A 254 -9.44 -4.98 17.60
CA LYS A 254 -9.07 -5.77 18.79
C LYS A 254 -7.56 -5.80 19.02
N GLY A 255 -6.78 -6.03 17.96
CA GLY A 255 -5.32 -6.00 18.01
C GLY A 255 -4.77 -4.61 18.39
N THR A 256 -5.33 -3.55 17.84
CA THR A 256 -4.96 -2.17 18.14
C THR A 256 -5.29 -1.81 19.60
N LEU A 257 -6.46 -2.17 20.12
CA LEU A 257 -6.83 -1.91 21.52
C LEU A 257 -5.85 -2.56 22.50
N LYS A 258 -5.47 -3.82 22.26
CA LYS A 258 -4.43 -4.52 23.04
C LYS A 258 -3.09 -3.80 22.98
N PHE A 259 -2.66 -3.41 21.78
CA PHE A 259 -1.41 -2.69 21.58
C PHE A 259 -1.39 -1.33 22.30
N LEU A 260 -2.48 -0.56 22.22
CA LEU A 260 -2.61 0.72 22.92
C LEU A 260 -2.55 0.53 24.45
N MET A 261 -3.22 -0.50 24.98
CA MET A 261 -3.16 -0.85 26.39
C MET A 261 -1.74 -1.19 26.85
N GLU A 262 -1.03 -2.03 26.09
CA GLU A 262 0.37 -2.39 26.39
C GLU A 262 1.28 -1.15 26.42
N ARG A 263 1.13 -0.23 25.46
CA ARG A 263 1.89 1.02 25.42
C ARG A 263 1.60 1.92 26.63
N TYR A 264 0.33 2.05 27.00
CA TYR A 264 -0.07 2.82 28.18
C TYR A 264 0.58 2.24 29.46
N LEU A 265 0.54 0.92 29.64
CA LEU A 265 1.15 0.26 30.80
C LEU A 265 2.67 0.39 30.86
N ARG A 266 3.34 0.39 29.71
CA ARG A 266 4.79 0.65 29.61
C ARG A 266 5.16 2.12 29.87
N LYS A 267 4.17 3.00 30.06
CA LYS A 267 4.33 4.45 30.19
C LYS A 267 4.92 5.12 28.96
N ASP A 268 4.78 4.49 27.79
CA ASP A 268 5.18 5.02 26.48
C ASP A 268 4.09 5.92 25.85
N MET A 269 2.99 6.14 26.58
CA MET A 269 1.83 6.93 26.18
C MET A 269 1.12 7.43 27.42
N ASN A 270 0.72 8.71 27.42
CA ASN A 270 -0.05 9.29 28.52
C ASN A 270 -1.53 8.83 28.48
N VAL A 271 -2.27 9.05 29.57
CA VAL A 271 -3.66 8.59 29.70
C VAL A 271 -4.60 9.28 28.72
N GLU A 272 -4.34 10.54 28.38
CA GLU A 272 -5.19 11.31 27.47
C GLU A 272 -5.07 10.77 26.04
N ASN A 273 -3.85 10.59 25.55
CA ASN A 273 -3.57 10.00 24.23
C ASN A 273 -4.12 8.59 24.13
N TRP A 274 -3.92 7.76 25.15
CA TRP A 274 -4.48 6.42 25.18
C TRP A 274 -6.02 6.45 25.11
N ARG A 275 -6.64 7.32 25.90
CA ARG A 275 -8.10 7.49 25.95
C ARG A 275 -8.64 7.91 24.60
N ASP A 276 -8.02 8.90 23.95
CA ASP A 276 -8.54 9.49 22.72
C ASP A 276 -8.42 8.51 21.54
N HIS A 277 -7.31 7.77 21.43
CA HIS A 277 -7.19 6.66 20.47
C HIS A 277 -8.20 5.55 20.74
N THR A 278 -8.40 5.19 22.01
CA THR A 278 -9.34 4.13 22.40
C THR A 278 -10.79 4.53 22.08
N LYS A 279 -11.19 5.76 22.44
CA LYS A 279 -12.51 6.32 22.11
C LYS A 279 -12.76 6.24 20.61
N ALA A 280 -11.79 6.66 19.80
CA ALA A 280 -11.94 6.66 18.34
C ALA A 280 -12.05 5.27 17.70
N ILE A 281 -11.71 4.19 18.42
CA ILE A 281 -11.85 2.81 17.93
C ILE A 281 -13.21 2.21 18.31
N ILE A 282 -13.67 2.51 19.53
CA ILE A 282 -14.92 1.97 20.09
C ILE A 282 -16.15 2.83 19.76
N VAL A 283 -15.95 4.07 19.32
CA VAL A 283 -17.04 4.96 18.92
C VAL A 283 -17.87 4.27 17.83
N ASP A 284 -19.20 4.31 18.01
CA ASP A 284 -20.19 3.67 17.15
C ASP A 284 -20.02 2.14 16.97
N ASP A 285 -19.32 1.48 17.90
CA ASP A 285 -19.03 0.05 17.83
C ASP A 285 -19.21 -0.64 19.21
N PRO A 286 -20.46 -1.07 19.54
CA PRO A 286 -20.77 -1.70 20.82
C PRO A 286 -19.99 -3.00 21.08
N GLU A 287 -19.61 -3.73 20.01
CA GLU A 287 -18.79 -4.94 20.15
C GLU A 287 -17.38 -4.60 20.61
N MET A 288 -16.77 -3.53 20.07
CA MET A 288 -15.45 -3.09 20.51
C MET A 288 -15.47 -2.52 21.92
N GLN A 289 -16.55 -1.85 22.32
CA GLN A 289 -16.74 -1.43 23.71
C GLN A 289 -16.82 -2.63 24.66
N THR A 290 -17.64 -3.63 24.33
CA THR A 290 -17.76 -4.88 25.11
C THR A 290 -16.41 -5.60 25.19
N TYR A 291 -15.68 -5.65 24.08
CA TYR A 291 -14.36 -6.24 24.03
C TYR A 291 -13.35 -5.51 24.92
N LEU A 292 -13.33 -4.18 24.89
CA LEU A 292 -12.49 -3.36 25.74
C LEU A 292 -12.77 -3.64 27.22
N GLU A 293 -14.05 -3.65 27.62
CA GLU A 293 -14.49 -3.97 28.97
C GLU A 293 -14.04 -5.38 29.40
N ALA A 294 -14.10 -6.35 28.49
CA ALA A 294 -13.66 -7.72 28.76
C ALA A 294 -12.14 -7.86 28.94
N ILE A 295 -11.33 -7.04 28.25
CA ILE A 295 -9.87 -7.13 28.36
C ILE A 295 -9.29 -6.28 29.50
N LEU A 296 -9.96 -5.19 29.92
CA LEU A 296 -9.49 -4.27 30.96
C LEU A 296 -9.03 -4.95 32.26
N PRO A 297 -9.73 -5.98 32.80
CA PRO A 297 -9.31 -6.71 34.00
C PRO A 297 -7.92 -7.36 33.90
N ASN A 298 -7.48 -7.71 32.70
CA ASN A 298 -6.17 -8.34 32.50
C ASN A 298 -5.00 -7.34 32.61
N TYR A 299 -5.30 -6.04 32.61
CA TYR A 299 -4.30 -4.98 32.49
C TYR A 299 -4.33 -3.98 33.65
N CYS A 300 -5.46 -3.83 34.34
CA CYS A 300 -5.67 -2.77 35.33
C CYS A 300 -6.20 -3.30 36.67
N ARG A 301 -5.89 -2.61 37.76
CA ARG A 301 -6.54 -2.86 39.07
C ARG A 301 -7.99 -2.39 39.04
N ALA A 302 -8.87 -3.03 39.81
CA ALA A 302 -10.32 -2.77 39.83
C ALA A 302 -10.73 -1.27 39.93
N LYS A 303 -9.99 -0.48 40.72
CA LYS A 303 -10.24 0.97 40.87
C LYS A 303 -10.05 1.76 39.57
N LEU A 304 -9.04 1.42 38.77
CA LEU A 304 -8.75 2.06 37.48
C LEU A 304 -9.77 1.60 36.42
N ILE A 305 -10.19 0.33 36.46
CA ILE A 305 -11.25 -0.19 35.57
C ILE A 305 -12.54 0.62 35.76
N GLY A 306 -13.00 0.83 36.99
CA GLY A 306 -14.23 1.59 37.26
C GLY A 306 -14.17 3.07 36.87
N GLN A 307 -12.98 3.67 36.79
CA GLN A 307 -12.79 5.03 36.27
C GLN A 307 -12.82 5.04 34.74
N LEU A 308 -12.12 4.09 34.11
CA LEU A 308 -12.03 3.97 32.66
C LEU A 308 -13.39 3.62 32.06
N THR A 309 -14.08 2.60 32.57
CA THR A 309 -15.40 2.17 32.06
C THR A 309 -16.45 3.28 32.13
N ARG A 310 -16.45 4.11 33.19
CA ARG A 310 -17.34 5.30 33.26
C ARG A 310 -17.02 6.32 32.17
N THR A 311 -15.73 6.62 31.98
CA THR A 311 -15.25 7.58 30.98
C THR A 311 -15.63 7.23 29.53
N PHE A 312 -15.88 5.94 29.25
CA PHE A 312 -16.26 5.45 27.91
C PHE A 312 -17.76 5.17 27.76
N ARG A 313 -18.53 4.99 28.85
CA ARG A 313 -19.99 4.81 28.81
C ARG A 313 -20.76 6.13 28.80
N GLU A 314 -20.16 7.17 29.35
CA GLU A 314 -20.68 8.52 29.31
C GLU A 314 -20.45 9.12 27.92
N GLY A 315 -21.54 9.34 27.17
CA GLY A 315 -21.51 10.02 25.88
C GLY A 315 -20.96 11.45 25.98
N PRO A 316 -20.76 12.15 24.85
CA PRO A 316 -20.15 13.49 24.82
C PRO A 316 -20.82 14.49 25.79
N ASP A 317 -22.13 14.36 26.01
CA ASP A 317 -22.92 15.27 26.87
C ASP A 317 -22.77 15.01 28.39
N ALA A 318 -22.39 13.79 28.81
CA ALA A 318 -22.25 13.46 30.23
C ALA A 318 -20.94 14.00 30.85
N GLN A 319 -19.99 14.45 30.02
CA GLN A 319 -18.76 15.09 30.50
C GLN A 319 -18.96 16.55 30.97
N GLN A 320 -20.13 17.16 30.77
CA GLN A 320 -20.46 18.44 31.38
C GLN A 320 -20.86 18.34 32.87
N CYS A 321 -21.28 17.17 33.36
CA CYS A 321 -21.88 17.04 34.70
C CYS A 321 -20.99 16.40 35.78
N SER A 322 -19.72 16.10 35.53
CA SER A 322 -18.76 15.67 36.58
C SER A 322 -17.47 16.49 36.63
N LEU A 323 -17.45 17.65 35.98
CA LEU A 323 -16.39 18.65 36.09
C LEU A 323 -16.96 19.90 36.78
N ASN A 324 -17.26 19.78 38.08
CA ASN A 324 -17.24 20.95 38.97
C ASN A 324 -15.81 21.42 39.26
N ASP A 325 -14.80 20.72 38.71
CA ASP A 325 -13.58 21.40 38.32
C ASP A 325 -13.91 22.20 37.06
N THR A 326 -14.21 23.49 37.26
CA THR A 326 -13.90 24.57 36.31
C THR A 326 -12.74 24.12 35.41
N PRO A 327 -12.73 24.32 34.09
CA PRO A 327 -11.53 24.13 33.31
C PRO A 327 -10.47 25.09 33.88
N GLN A 328 -9.77 24.64 34.91
CA GLN A 328 -8.51 25.20 35.36
C GLN A 328 -7.69 25.06 34.11
N SER A 329 -7.51 26.20 33.45
CA SER A 329 -6.53 26.43 32.42
C SER A 329 -5.36 25.53 32.74
N ALA A 330 -5.22 24.41 32.01
CA ALA A 330 -4.00 23.65 32.05
C ALA A 330 -2.97 24.63 31.53
N GLU A 331 -2.28 25.29 32.47
CA GLU A 331 -1.43 26.43 32.19
C GLU A 331 -0.52 26.04 31.04
N TRP A 332 -0.17 27.02 30.22
CA TRP A 332 1.01 26.93 29.36
C TRP A 332 2.27 26.91 30.26
N THR A 333 2.30 26.05 31.27
CA THR A 333 3.46 25.76 32.09
C THR A 333 4.40 24.92 31.26
N ALA A 334 5.66 25.32 31.24
CA ALA A 334 6.74 24.53 30.71
C ALA A 334 6.68 23.10 31.27
N PRO A 335 6.91 22.06 30.45
CA PRO A 335 7.11 20.71 30.97
C PRO A 335 8.07 20.74 32.17
N THR A 336 7.68 20.12 33.28
CA THR A 336 8.46 20.08 34.54
C THR A 336 9.87 19.49 34.35
N SER A 337 10.11 18.79 33.25
CA SER A 337 11.39 18.18 32.92
C SER A 337 12.31 19.13 32.17
N ARG A 338 13.41 19.54 32.82
CA ARG A 338 14.53 20.27 32.19
C ARG A 338 15.30 19.45 31.13
N ARG A 339 14.91 18.19 30.90
CA ARG A 339 15.59 17.22 30.02
C ARG A 339 15.42 17.52 28.53
N PHE A 340 14.27 18.05 28.13
CA PHE A 340 13.93 18.29 26.74
C PHE A 340 14.15 19.75 26.34
N HIS A 341 14.34 19.98 25.04
CA HIS A 341 14.38 21.32 24.46
C HIS A 341 13.02 21.99 24.63
N GLN A 342 13.04 23.27 24.95
CA GLN A 342 11.84 24.09 25.07
C GLN A 342 12.10 25.42 24.38
N PRO A 343 11.38 25.73 23.29
CA PRO A 343 11.54 26.99 22.60
C PRO A 343 11.05 28.13 23.49
N ALA A 344 11.60 29.33 23.29
CA ALA A 344 11.18 30.55 23.99
C ALA A 344 9.82 31.08 23.47
N LEU A 345 8.79 30.23 23.44
CA LEU A 345 7.45 30.53 22.96
C LEU A 345 6.46 30.65 24.12
N ARG A 346 5.77 31.79 24.18
CA ARG A 346 4.62 32.01 25.05
C ARG A 346 3.32 31.55 24.38
N ARG A 347 2.29 31.27 25.18
CA ARG A 347 0.97 30.85 24.67
C ARG A 347 0.38 31.83 23.67
N ASP A 348 0.51 33.13 23.93
CA ASP A 348 -0.04 34.22 23.10
C ASP A 348 0.65 34.34 21.74
N GLN A 349 1.78 33.67 21.54
CA GLN A 349 2.51 33.59 20.27
C GLN A 349 2.13 32.36 19.43
N VAL A 350 1.25 31.49 19.94
CA VAL A 350 0.78 30.30 19.23
C VAL A 350 -0.68 30.49 18.83
N HIS A 351 -0.91 30.63 17.53
CA HIS A 351 -2.19 31.00 16.94
C HIS A 351 -2.80 29.80 16.23
N ILE A 352 -4.00 29.38 16.65
CA ILE A 352 -4.77 28.36 15.95
C ILE A 352 -5.59 29.05 14.87
N LEU A 353 -5.50 28.56 13.64
CA LEU A 353 -6.21 29.07 12.49
C LEU A 353 -7.20 28.01 12.03
N ASP A 354 -8.50 28.31 12.09
CA ASP A 354 -9.59 27.39 11.76
C ASP A 354 -10.53 27.92 10.66
N SER A 355 -10.18 29.07 10.08
CA SER A 355 -10.92 29.78 9.04
C SER A 355 -9.99 30.45 8.01
N PRO A 356 -10.43 30.61 6.74
CA PRO A 356 -9.65 31.28 5.71
C PRO A 356 -9.30 32.73 6.05
N GLU A 357 -10.19 33.44 6.75
CA GLU A 357 -9.98 34.84 7.16
C GLU A 357 -8.83 34.94 8.17
N ALA A 358 -8.78 34.02 9.14
CA ALA A 358 -7.67 33.93 10.09
C ALA A 358 -6.35 33.58 9.39
N LEU A 359 -6.40 32.73 8.36
CA LEU A 359 -5.25 32.38 7.53
C LEU A 359 -4.74 33.58 6.73
N ASP A 360 -5.62 34.34 6.09
CA ASP A 360 -5.22 35.54 5.35
C ASP A 360 -4.68 36.63 6.29
N GLY A 361 -5.21 36.74 7.51
CA GLY A 361 -4.73 37.68 8.53
C GLY A 361 -3.27 37.50 8.95
N CYS A 362 -2.66 36.33 8.70
CA CYS A 362 -1.22 36.10 8.96
C CYS A 362 -0.34 36.12 7.70
N ARG A 363 -0.91 36.42 6.53
CA ARG A 363 -0.22 36.42 5.23
C ARG A 363 1.02 37.29 5.23
N ASP A 364 0.94 38.53 5.70
CA ASP A 364 2.07 39.48 5.67
C ASP A 364 3.29 38.99 6.47
N LEU A 365 3.05 38.23 7.54
CA LEU A 365 4.11 37.65 8.36
C LEU A 365 4.76 36.45 7.67
N LEU A 366 3.97 35.61 7.01
CA LEU A 366 4.43 34.40 6.34
C LEU A 366 5.07 34.67 4.96
N PHE A 367 4.63 35.70 4.25
CA PHE A 367 5.14 36.11 2.93
C PHE A 367 6.16 37.25 2.99
N LYS A 368 6.72 37.55 4.17
CA LYS A 368 7.75 38.58 4.32
C LYS A 368 8.96 38.23 3.45
N ALA A 369 9.26 39.06 2.44
CA ALA A 369 10.38 38.84 1.54
C ALA A 369 11.72 38.72 2.30
N GLY A 370 12.51 37.70 1.97
CA GLY A 370 13.74 37.33 2.70
C GLY A 370 13.50 36.63 4.04
N GLY A 371 12.23 36.43 4.42
CA GLY A 371 11.81 35.70 5.60
C GLY A 371 12.09 34.20 5.52
N THR A 372 11.99 33.54 6.67
CA THR A 372 12.15 32.09 6.81
C THR A 372 10.97 31.55 7.60
N VAL A 373 10.36 30.48 7.08
CA VAL A 373 9.22 29.81 7.68
C VAL A 373 9.60 28.37 8.01
N GLY A 374 9.48 27.98 9.27
CA GLY A 374 9.54 26.57 9.69
C GLY A 374 8.22 25.89 9.38
N VAL A 375 8.26 24.74 8.71
CA VAL A 375 7.07 23.99 8.30
C VAL A 375 7.16 22.58 8.86
N ASP A 376 6.09 22.17 9.52
CA ASP A 376 5.87 20.81 10.00
C ASP A 376 4.39 20.42 9.79
N MET A 377 4.07 19.12 9.91
CA MET A 377 2.69 18.62 9.77
C MET A 377 2.40 17.44 10.70
N GLU A 378 1.14 17.30 11.13
CA GLU A 378 0.70 16.18 11.98
C GLU A 378 -0.49 15.44 11.39
N TRP A 379 -0.58 14.13 11.62
CA TRP A 379 -1.67 13.27 11.14
C TRP A 379 -1.99 12.12 12.09
N ARG A 380 -3.20 11.57 11.99
CA ARG A 380 -3.64 10.46 12.86
C ARG A 380 -2.84 9.18 12.59
N SER A 381 -2.30 8.61 13.68
CA SER A 381 -1.75 7.25 13.65
C SER A 381 -2.86 6.20 13.52
N GLY A 382 -2.82 5.39 12.46
CA GLY A 382 -3.82 4.33 12.23
C GLY A 382 -3.61 3.06 13.07
N PHE A 383 -2.41 2.82 13.60
CA PHE A 383 -2.04 1.60 14.35
C PHE A 383 -2.54 0.28 13.72
N GLY A 384 -2.51 0.21 12.38
CA GLY A 384 -2.96 -0.96 11.62
C GLY A 384 -4.44 -0.95 11.24
N CYS A 385 -5.25 -0.06 11.81
CA CYS A 385 -6.60 0.23 11.30
C CYS A 385 -6.52 1.04 10.00
N MET A 386 -7.51 0.86 9.13
CA MET A 386 -7.65 1.70 7.94
C MET A 386 -8.19 3.05 8.36
N VAL A 387 -7.29 4.01 8.45
CA VAL A 387 -7.63 5.42 8.57
C VAL A 387 -7.19 6.12 7.30
N PRO A 388 -7.99 7.06 6.76
CA PRO A 388 -7.52 7.95 5.72
C PRO A 388 -6.21 8.61 6.15
N GLN A 389 -5.21 8.58 5.28
CA GLN A 389 -3.94 9.28 5.53
C GLN A 389 -4.12 10.75 5.15
N ARG A 390 -4.59 11.54 6.12
CA ARG A 390 -4.86 12.97 5.96
C ARG A 390 -4.11 13.77 7.01
N VAL A 391 -3.59 14.92 6.59
CA VAL A 391 -2.99 15.92 7.47
C VAL A 391 -4.08 16.51 8.38
N ALA A 392 -3.85 16.43 9.68
CA ALA A 392 -4.72 16.95 10.73
C ALA A 392 -4.31 18.36 11.19
N LEU A 393 -3.02 18.70 11.10
CA LEU A 393 -2.48 20.03 11.40
C LEU A 393 -1.33 20.38 10.44
N ILE A 394 -1.20 21.66 10.10
CA ILE A 394 0.01 22.22 9.47
C ILE A 394 0.53 23.32 10.39
N GLN A 395 1.82 23.27 10.72
CA GLN A 395 2.46 24.27 11.57
C GLN A 395 3.36 25.16 10.72
N LEU A 396 3.20 26.48 10.86
CA LEU A 396 4.00 27.50 10.19
C LEU A 396 4.63 28.41 11.24
N ALA A 397 5.93 28.24 11.48
CA ALA A 397 6.69 29.02 12.45
C ALA A 397 7.43 30.17 11.76
N VAL A 398 7.35 31.35 12.35
CA VAL A 398 8.20 32.51 12.06
C VAL A 398 8.90 32.95 13.35
N GLN A 399 9.78 33.95 13.26
CA GLN A 399 10.75 34.29 14.32
C GLN A 399 10.15 34.45 15.74
N ASP A 400 8.93 34.95 15.87
CA ASP A 400 8.29 35.24 17.15
C ASP A 400 6.91 34.57 17.33
N ARG A 401 6.43 33.77 16.37
CA ARG A 401 5.07 33.22 16.35
C ARG A 401 4.99 31.87 15.65
N VAL A 402 4.01 31.07 16.03
CA VAL A 402 3.64 29.84 15.33
C VAL A 402 2.17 29.85 15.00
N PHE A 403 1.84 29.59 13.74
CA PHE A 403 0.49 29.41 13.25
C PHE A 403 0.21 27.92 13.07
N ILE A 404 -0.88 27.44 13.68
CA ILE A 404 -1.32 26.05 13.60
C ILE A 404 -2.63 26.04 12.81
N LEU A 405 -2.56 25.60 11.55
CA LEU A 405 -3.72 25.44 10.70
C LEU A 405 -4.46 24.17 11.10
N ASP A 406 -5.71 24.33 11.53
CA ASP A 406 -6.60 23.23 11.88
C ASP A 406 -7.17 22.58 10.60
N MET A 407 -6.44 21.60 10.08
CA MET A 407 -6.87 20.86 8.91
C MET A 407 -8.03 19.90 9.19
N CYS A 408 -8.54 19.79 10.42
CA CYS A 408 -9.80 19.09 10.74
C CYS A 408 -11.01 20.02 10.67
N SER A 409 -10.83 21.35 10.73
CA SER A 409 -11.91 22.33 10.51
C SER A 409 -12.42 22.23 9.06
N PRO A 410 -13.71 21.89 8.83
CA PRO A 410 -14.28 21.86 7.49
C PRO A 410 -14.21 23.21 6.79
N GLY A 411 -14.41 24.29 7.55
CA GLY A 411 -14.39 25.67 7.06
C GLY A 411 -13.03 26.11 6.52
N LEU A 412 -11.94 25.54 7.04
CA LEU A 412 -10.59 25.82 6.53
C LEU A 412 -10.17 24.83 5.44
N TRP A 413 -10.19 23.53 5.72
CA TRP A 413 -9.49 22.55 4.87
C TRP A 413 -10.09 22.42 3.47
N GLN A 414 -11.42 22.53 3.35
CA GLN A 414 -12.15 22.43 2.08
C GLN A 414 -12.15 23.74 1.30
N HIS A 415 -11.81 24.84 1.97
CA HIS A 415 -11.86 26.15 1.33
C HIS A 415 -10.78 26.26 0.24
N PRO A 416 -11.14 26.69 -0.99
CA PRO A 416 -10.19 26.82 -2.09
C PRO A 416 -8.99 27.71 -1.74
N ASP A 417 -9.22 28.77 -0.96
CA ASP A 417 -8.18 29.73 -0.59
C ASP A 417 -7.11 29.14 0.31
N THR A 418 -7.44 28.12 1.13
CA THR A 418 -6.45 27.42 1.96
C THR A 418 -5.42 26.70 1.09
N LEU A 419 -5.89 25.99 0.06
CA LEU A 419 -5.02 25.32 -0.90
C LEU A 419 -4.24 26.35 -1.75
N ALA A 420 -4.89 27.43 -2.17
CA ALA A 420 -4.24 28.50 -2.93
C ALA A 420 -3.13 29.18 -2.11
N PHE A 421 -3.40 29.45 -0.83
CA PHE A 421 -2.44 29.99 0.14
C PHE A 421 -1.23 29.07 0.29
N MET A 422 -1.46 27.77 0.56
CA MET A 422 -0.37 26.81 0.73
C MET A 422 0.45 26.63 -0.54
N ARG A 423 -0.18 26.60 -1.72
CA ARG A 423 0.53 26.59 -3.00
C ARG A 423 1.40 27.82 -3.17
N ALA A 424 0.85 29.01 -2.92
CA ALA A 424 1.57 30.27 -3.02
C ALA A 424 2.79 30.29 -2.09
N LEU A 425 2.63 29.90 -0.82
CA LEU A 425 3.71 29.88 0.16
C LEU A 425 4.83 28.91 -0.23
N LEU A 426 4.46 27.68 -0.61
CA LEU A 426 5.41 26.64 -0.97
C LEU A 426 6.21 26.99 -2.23
N CYS A 427 5.58 27.58 -3.24
CA CYS A 427 6.27 27.96 -4.49
C CYS A 427 6.93 29.36 -4.46
N ASP A 428 6.77 30.12 -3.38
CA ASP A 428 7.35 31.45 -3.24
C ASP A 428 8.90 31.42 -3.31
N THR A 429 9.49 32.28 -4.14
CA THR A 429 10.95 32.37 -4.34
C THR A 429 11.63 33.44 -3.48
N THR A 430 10.87 34.18 -2.68
CA THR A 430 11.35 35.23 -1.78
C THR A 430 11.43 34.75 -0.32
N VAL A 431 10.66 33.73 0.04
CA VAL A 431 10.61 33.13 1.38
C VAL A 431 11.28 31.75 1.41
N ARG A 432 12.16 31.53 2.39
CA ARG A 432 12.76 30.20 2.64
C ARG A 432 11.81 29.34 3.47
N LYS A 433 11.62 28.08 3.08
CA LYS A 433 10.89 27.08 3.87
C LYS A 433 11.89 26.11 4.49
N LEU A 434 11.86 25.97 5.80
CA LEU A 434 12.60 24.94 6.53
C LEU A 434 11.66 23.78 6.81
N GLY A 435 12.16 22.56 6.69
CA GLY A 435 11.46 21.36 7.15
C GLY A 435 12.48 20.28 7.49
N TYR A 436 12.00 19.14 8.00
CA TYR A 436 12.82 17.97 8.27
C TYR A 436 12.19 16.74 7.61
N ASP A 437 12.72 16.32 6.46
CA ASP A 437 12.08 15.34 5.57
C ASP A 437 10.73 15.84 5.01
N LEU A 438 10.67 17.14 4.67
CA LEU A 438 9.45 17.82 4.20
C LEU A 438 8.84 17.17 2.95
N GLY A 439 9.67 16.49 2.15
CA GLY A 439 9.19 15.72 1.00
C GLY A 439 8.24 14.58 1.39
N GLY A 440 8.36 14.03 2.60
CA GLY A 440 7.42 13.08 3.19
C GLY A 440 6.07 13.74 3.49
N ASP A 441 6.09 14.88 4.17
CA ASP A 441 4.88 15.62 4.57
C ASP A 441 4.08 16.10 3.36
N LEU A 442 4.77 16.59 2.32
CA LEU A 442 4.13 17.04 1.09
C LEU A 442 3.38 15.92 0.35
N LYS A 443 3.78 14.65 0.51
CA LYS A 443 3.02 13.50 -0.05
C LYS A 443 1.71 13.27 0.70
N TYR A 444 1.73 13.42 2.02
CA TYR A 444 0.52 13.36 2.84
C TYR A 444 -0.42 14.52 2.53
N LEU A 445 0.15 15.71 2.34
CA LEU A 445 -0.61 16.90 1.95
C LEU A 445 -1.21 16.76 0.54
N GLN A 446 -0.46 16.18 -0.40
CA GLN A 446 -0.96 15.85 -1.74
C GLN A 446 -2.15 14.87 -1.68
N THR A 447 -2.04 13.86 -0.82
CA THR A 447 -3.11 12.86 -0.59
C THR A 447 -4.33 13.52 0.04
N THR A 448 -4.13 14.42 1.01
CA THR A 448 -5.18 15.16 1.71
C THR A 448 -6.09 15.91 0.74
N TRP A 449 -5.54 16.62 -0.23
CA TRP A 449 -6.31 17.32 -1.27
C TRP A 449 -6.51 16.54 -2.57
N SER A 450 -6.15 15.25 -2.60
CA SER A 450 -6.27 14.39 -3.79
C SER A 450 -5.69 15.00 -5.07
N LEU A 451 -4.51 15.62 -4.96
CA LEU A 451 -3.93 16.41 -6.06
C LEU A 451 -3.32 15.49 -7.12
N PRO A 452 -3.56 15.77 -8.43
CA PRO A 452 -3.08 14.92 -9.52
C PRO A 452 -1.56 15.05 -9.75
N GLN A 453 -0.95 16.13 -9.26
CA GLN A 453 0.48 16.39 -9.40
C GLN A 453 1.08 16.81 -8.04
N PRO A 454 2.37 16.53 -7.80
CA PRO A 454 3.08 17.00 -6.62
C PRO A 454 3.02 18.53 -6.49
N LEU A 455 3.02 19.01 -5.25
CA LEU A 455 3.09 20.45 -4.95
C LEU A 455 4.46 21.00 -5.41
N LYS A 456 4.43 22.13 -6.13
CA LYS A 456 5.65 22.85 -6.51
C LYS A 456 6.21 23.55 -5.28
N THR A 457 7.53 23.44 -5.11
CA THR A 457 8.25 24.07 -4.02
C THR A 457 9.43 24.88 -4.55
N ALA A 458 9.74 26.01 -3.92
CA ALA A 458 10.94 26.80 -4.18
C ALA A 458 11.62 27.17 -2.86
N ARG A 459 12.95 27.30 -2.84
CA ARG A 459 13.73 27.70 -1.64
C ARG A 459 13.38 26.90 -0.39
N VAL A 460 13.30 25.57 -0.55
CA VAL A 460 13.14 24.63 0.56
C VAL A 460 14.53 24.20 1.00
N LEU A 461 14.85 24.44 2.26
CA LEU A 461 16.01 23.87 2.93
C LEU A 461 15.55 22.73 3.83
N ASP A 462 15.76 21.51 3.37
CA ASP A 462 15.45 20.31 4.16
C ASP A 462 16.59 20.01 5.14
N LEU A 463 16.36 20.28 6.42
CA LEU A 463 17.32 20.08 7.50
C LEU A 463 17.65 18.60 7.72
N HIS A 464 16.87 17.65 7.19
CA HIS A 464 17.27 16.26 7.15
C HIS A 464 18.54 16.07 6.34
N THR A 465 18.63 16.67 5.15
CA THR A 465 19.81 16.56 4.27
C THR A 465 21.04 17.18 4.92
N VAL A 466 20.87 18.36 5.54
CA VAL A 466 21.91 19.04 6.32
C VAL A 466 22.38 18.14 7.47
N HIS A 467 21.46 17.52 8.20
CA HIS A 467 21.78 16.62 9.31
C HIS A 467 22.57 15.38 8.86
N GLN A 468 22.28 14.82 7.69
CA GLN A 468 23.06 13.68 7.17
C GLN A 468 24.52 14.07 6.88
N GLU A 469 24.77 15.28 6.38
CA GLU A 469 26.14 15.78 6.18
C GLU A 469 26.87 15.97 7.50
N MET A 470 26.24 16.59 8.50
CA MET A 470 26.82 16.76 9.83
C MET A 470 27.25 15.41 10.45
N LYS A 471 26.48 14.34 10.20
CA LYS A 471 26.78 12.98 10.68
C LYS A 471 27.99 12.34 10.00
N ARG A 472 28.36 12.75 8.79
CA ARG A 472 29.58 12.24 8.12
C ARG A 472 30.85 12.68 8.83
N VAL A 473 30.81 13.87 9.45
CA VAL A 473 31.95 14.48 10.13
C VAL A 473 32.09 13.97 11.57
N ARG A 474 31.00 13.54 12.22
CA ARG A 474 31.01 13.03 13.61
C ARG A 474 30.34 11.67 13.70
N SER A 475 31.11 10.64 14.08
CA SER A 475 30.59 9.29 14.24
C SER A 475 30.30 8.92 15.71
N LYS A 476 29.11 8.33 15.91
CA LYS A 476 28.60 7.48 17.01
C LYS A 476 28.05 8.11 18.30
N GLY A 477 27.07 7.38 18.87
CA GLY A 477 26.65 7.42 20.27
C GLY A 477 25.24 7.91 20.58
N TRP A 478 24.54 8.54 19.63
CA TRP A 478 23.24 9.16 19.92
C TRP A 478 22.12 8.13 20.06
N VAL A 479 21.42 8.20 21.20
CA VAL A 479 20.19 7.41 21.45
C VAL A 479 19.03 7.96 20.63
N GLU A 480 18.99 9.27 20.41
CA GLU A 480 17.95 9.94 19.64
C GLU A 480 18.10 9.72 18.13
N LYS A 481 16.96 9.86 17.44
CA LYS A 481 16.84 9.77 15.98
C LYS A 481 16.00 10.93 15.42
N GLY A 482 16.17 11.21 14.13
CA GLY A 482 15.38 12.19 13.39
C GLY A 482 15.63 13.63 13.83
N LEU A 483 14.59 14.46 13.78
CA LEU A 483 14.64 15.88 14.17
C LEU A 483 15.10 16.05 15.63
N SER A 484 14.59 15.24 16.57
CA SER A 484 15.03 15.28 17.98
C SER A 484 16.55 15.15 18.15
N GLN A 485 17.19 14.29 17.33
CA GLN A 485 18.63 14.14 17.35
C GLN A 485 19.35 15.38 16.78
N LEU A 486 18.80 16.00 15.73
CA LEU A 486 19.36 17.24 15.19
C LEU A 486 19.29 18.36 16.23
N VAL A 487 18.13 18.52 16.86
CA VAL A 487 17.91 19.50 17.93
C VAL A 487 18.86 19.22 19.10
N GLN A 488 19.06 17.97 19.50
CA GLN A 488 20.03 17.62 20.52
C GLN A 488 21.47 17.96 20.11
N HIS A 489 21.83 17.70 18.85
CA HIS A 489 23.18 17.96 18.35
C HIS A 489 23.49 19.46 18.30
N VAL A 490 22.52 20.29 17.94
CA VAL A 490 22.70 21.74 17.72
C VAL A 490 22.37 22.56 18.98
N LEU A 491 21.23 22.28 19.61
CA LEU A 491 20.70 23.03 20.76
C LEU A 491 20.97 22.34 22.11
N GLY A 492 21.60 21.16 22.11
CA GLY A 492 22.08 20.47 23.31
C GLY A 492 21.04 19.59 24.03
N LYS A 493 19.75 19.69 23.68
CA LYS A 493 18.67 18.88 24.27
C LYS A 493 17.77 18.25 23.22
N PRO A 494 17.25 17.03 23.46
CA PRO A 494 16.33 16.38 22.53
C PRO A 494 14.91 16.95 22.61
N LEU A 495 14.09 16.65 21.60
CA LEU A 495 12.66 16.94 21.62
C LEU A 495 11.90 15.91 22.46
N ASP A 496 10.82 16.35 23.12
CA ASP A 496 9.91 15.45 23.84
C ASP A 496 8.96 14.77 22.86
N LYS A 497 9.09 13.44 22.69
CA LYS A 497 8.31 12.65 21.71
C LYS A 497 6.97 12.15 22.22
N THR A 498 6.52 12.59 23.40
CA THR A 498 5.31 12.06 24.05
C THR A 498 4.06 12.21 23.19
N GLU A 499 3.96 13.31 22.42
CA GLU A 499 2.79 13.61 21.58
C GLU A 499 2.93 13.19 20.12
N GLN A 500 4.10 12.67 19.70
CA GLN A 500 4.39 12.28 18.31
C GLN A 500 3.36 11.29 17.73
N LEU A 501 2.83 10.40 18.57
CA LEU A 501 1.82 9.41 18.19
C LEU A 501 0.47 9.69 18.88
N SER A 502 0.18 10.95 19.21
CA SER A 502 -1.09 11.37 19.80
C SER A 502 -2.26 11.27 18.82
N TYR A 503 -3.48 11.45 19.31
CA TYR A 503 -4.67 11.48 18.45
C TYR A 503 -4.85 12.90 17.87
N TRP A 504 -4.17 13.19 16.76
CA TRP A 504 -4.13 14.54 16.17
C TRP A 504 -5.44 15.05 15.57
N GLU A 505 -6.43 14.17 15.37
CA GLU A 505 -7.81 14.55 14.98
C GLU A 505 -8.66 15.01 16.17
N ARG A 506 -8.14 14.96 17.40
CA ARG A 506 -8.85 15.42 18.58
C ARG A 506 -9.19 16.90 18.49
N ARG A 507 -10.45 17.29 18.76
CA ARG A 507 -10.82 18.69 19.01
C ARG A 507 -11.58 18.88 20.33
N PRO A 508 -11.35 19.97 21.09
CA PRO A 508 -10.18 20.86 20.95
C PRO A 508 -8.87 20.09 21.24
N LEU A 509 -7.76 20.54 20.65
CA LEU A 509 -6.44 19.97 20.95
C LEU A 509 -6.09 20.13 22.43
N HIS A 510 -5.34 19.17 22.99
CA HIS A 510 -4.77 19.34 24.32
C HIS A 510 -3.66 20.40 24.33
N SER A 511 -3.44 21.05 25.48
CA SER A 511 -2.33 22.01 25.64
C SER A 511 -0.96 21.37 25.37
N SER A 512 -0.77 20.08 25.67
CA SER A 512 0.47 19.35 25.35
C SER A 512 0.66 19.17 23.84
N GLN A 513 -0.39 18.80 23.11
CA GLN A 513 -0.39 18.67 21.65
C GLN A 513 -0.04 20.00 20.98
N LEU A 514 -0.64 21.11 21.42
CA LEU A 514 -0.35 22.44 20.90
C LEU A 514 1.11 22.85 21.13
N ARG A 515 1.66 22.61 22.34
CA ARG A 515 3.07 22.89 22.64
C ARG A 515 4.01 22.04 21.80
N TYR A 516 3.72 20.75 21.65
CA TYR A 516 4.51 19.83 20.83
C TYR A 516 4.55 20.32 19.38
N ALA A 517 3.38 20.51 18.76
CA ALA A 517 3.26 20.95 17.37
C ALA A 517 3.96 22.30 17.13
N ALA A 518 3.81 23.25 18.07
CA ALA A 518 4.50 24.53 17.96
C ALA A 518 6.03 24.38 18.06
N THR A 519 6.50 23.48 18.92
CA THR A 519 7.93 23.23 19.13
C THR A 519 8.57 22.59 17.90
N ASP A 520 7.92 21.61 17.27
CA ASP A 520 8.50 20.88 16.14
C ASP A 520 8.73 21.80 14.93
N ALA A 521 7.82 22.75 14.65
CA ALA A 521 8.04 23.76 13.62
C ALA A 521 9.03 24.86 14.03
N PHE A 522 8.96 25.36 15.26
CA PHE A 522 9.81 26.47 15.71
C PHE A 522 11.28 26.09 15.89
N CYS A 523 11.55 24.85 16.34
CA CYS A 523 12.92 24.38 16.54
C CYS A 523 13.73 24.36 15.23
N LEU A 524 13.06 24.28 14.06
CA LEU A 524 13.71 24.40 12.75
C LEU A 524 14.38 25.76 12.58
N LEU A 525 13.73 26.84 13.03
CA LEU A 525 14.28 28.20 12.99
C LEU A 525 15.48 28.33 13.93
N GLU A 526 15.38 27.79 15.16
CA GLU A 526 16.45 27.83 16.15
C GLU A 526 17.68 27.06 15.65
N VAL A 527 17.48 25.86 15.12
CA VAL A 527 18.54 25.04 14.53
C VAL A 527 19.18 25.78 13.35
N TYR A 528 18.39 26.29 12.41
CA TYR A 528 18.91 27.01 11.26
C TYR A 528 19.71 28.25 11.66
N SER A 529 19.22 29.02 12.64
CA SER A 529 19.90 30.21 13.17
C SER A 529 21.27 29.85 13.76
N GLU A 530 21.34 28.83 14.62
CA GLU A 530 22.60 28.44 15.26
C GLU A 530 23.59 27.82 14.27
N VAL A 531 23.12 27.00 13.33
CA VAL A 531 23.96 26.38 12.30
C VAL A 531 24.48 27.42 11.31
N SER A 532 23.66 28.40 10.94
CA SER A 532 24.06 29.48 10.03
C SER A 532 25.05 30.45 10.65
N ARG A 533 25.05 30.60 11.98
CA ARG A 533 25.99 31.46 12.71
C ARG A 533 27.42 30.94 12.62
N GLU A 534 27.62 29.62 12.72
CA GLU A 534 28.94 28.98 12.67
C GLU A 534 28.91 27.65 11.87
N PRO A 535 28.74 27.67 10.53
CA PRO A 535 28.58 26.43 9.73
C PRO A 535 29.78 25.48 9.85
N ALA A 536 30.99 26.05 9.92
CA ALA A 536 32.23 25.30 10.03
C ALA A 536 32.29 24.44 11.31
N ARG A 537 31.66 24.88 12.41
CA ARG A 537 31.58 24.11 13.67
C ARG A 537 30.85 22.78 13.47
N TYR A 538 29.94 22.72 12.51
CA TYR A 538 29.16 21.53 12.15
C TYR A 538 29.71 20.81 10.91
N GLY A 539 30.87 21.24 10.38
CA GLY A 539 31.46 20.69 9.16
C GLY A 539 30.67 21.01 7.89
N LEU A 540 29.95 22.14 7.87
CA LEU A 540 29.12 22.59 6.76
C LEU A 540 29.74 23.80 6.05
N THR A 541 29.45 23.94 4.75
CA THR A 541 29.75 25.15 3.98
C THR A 541 28.53 26.08 3.91
N SER A 542 28.76 27.38 3.80
CA SER A 542 27.67 28.37 3.73
C SER A 542 26.71 28.14 2.55
N ASP A 543 27.23 27.66 1.41
CA ASP A 543 26.42 27.36 0.23
C ASP A 543 25.35 26.30 0.48
N LYS A 544 25.59 25.37 1.42
CA LYS A 544 24.61 24.32 1.76
C LYS A 544 23.42 24.83 2.57
N LEU A 545 23.56 25.99 3.20
CA LEU A 545 22.48 26.66 3.94
C LEU A 545 21.81 27.75 3.08
N ALA A 546 22.43 28.11 1.96
CA ALA A 546 21.95 29.15 1.05
C ALA A 546 20.85 28.67 0.08
N ALA A 547 20.81 27.36 -0.21
CA ALA A 547 19.71 26.71 -0.96
C ALA A 547 18.34 26.96 -0.31
#